data_AF-A0A7S0PRT4-F1
#
_entry.id   AF-A0A7S0PRT4-F1
#
_cell.length_a   1.000
_cell.length_b   1.000
_cell.length_c   1.000
_cell.angle_alpha   90.00
_cell.angle_beta   90.00
_cell.angle_gamma   90.00
#
_symmetry.space_group_name_H-M   'P 1'
#
loop_
_entity.id
_entity.type
_entity.pdbx_description
1 polymer ?
#
loop_
_entity_poly.entity_id
_entity_poly.type
_entity_poly.pdbx_seq_one_letter_code
_entity_poly.pdbx_strand_id
1 'polypeptide(L)'
;AVACLGRLAAVRVNSWERSVVTAANKTKNPARDAANATAANAAVRRASTLVGLIAAGSSPERPEDVRRASATALAASALLSRLPPAPGGQSRTKDPETNEVKFHDDPSAGPALGEPVLRAWIVAFELLEDEDEDVRAVVASAVTSRRVWGKLGKSGVSRDASTEECLRVAFAAVATRLARWPPYERYLLLTCRGPPVDADRLRQSIEDVGVVRRLFDREADNHHAESLLLAQLAARAIARTDAVRVSVLEAELAKALDGVEAATAALAGVSGESSPGESPPGESPRTPIRWEGGATNHEVAFGPFCRAALGAWALATALTASGCHESHTPGSEKKGKVSDRARSLDETLRTVGLAPMANRAWVNARRALIGPKDWRVLEDETPGSKDLEKAGGAYARVGPCFLLE
;
A
#
# COMPACT_ATOMS: atom_id res chain seq x y z
N ALA A 1 30.35 9.69 5.79
CA ALA A 1 29.99 10.91 5.00
C ALA A 1 28.49 11.23 5.05
N VAL A 2 27.59 10.27 4.76
CA VAL A 2 26.12 10.47 4.70
C VAL A 2 25.55 11.03 6.01
N ALA A 3 25.93 10.49 7.17
CA ALA A 3 25.53 11.02 8.49
C ALA A 3 25.89 12.51 8.69
N CYS A 4 27.06 12.95 8.21
CA CYS A 4 27.48 14.35 8.28
C CYS A 4 26.65 15.25 7.36
N LEU A 5 26.28 14.76 6.17
CA LEU A 5 25.37 15.47 5.26
C LEU A 5 24.00 15.70 5.90
N GLY A 6 23.46 14.71 6.63
CA GLY A 6 22.21 14.87 7.38
C GLY A 6 22.28 15.99 8.42
N ARG A 7 23.38 16.07 9.18
CA ARG A 7 23.59 17.17 10.16
C ARG A 7 23.70 18.54 9.49
N LEU A 8 24.41 18.63 8.37
CA LEU A 8 24.49 19.88 7.59
C LEU A 8 23.12 20.28 7.03
N ALA A 9 22.34 19.30 6.57
CA ALA A 9 21.00 19.51 6.07
C ALA A 9 20.05 20.05 7.16
N ALA A 10 20.22 19.64 8.41
CA ALA A 10 19.41 20.13 9.54
C ALA A 10 19.37 21.67 9.63
N VAL A 11 20.50 22.32 9.33
CA VAL A 11 20.64 23.79 9.34
C VAL A 11 20.11 24.42 8.05
N ARG A 12 20.16 23.67 6.93
CA ARG A 12 19.83 24.17 5.59
C ARG A 12 18.36 23.97 5.20
N VAL A 13 17.66 22.95 5.71
CA VAL A 13 16.27 22.65 5.35
C VAL A 13 15.33 23.85 5.62
N ASN A 14 15.50 24.55 6.74
CA ASN A 14 14.75 25.79 7.02
C ASN A 14 15.00 26.88 5.96
N SER A 15 16.21 26.96 5.41
CA SER A 15 16.53 27.91 4.33
C SER A 15 15.91 27.46 3.01
N TRP A 16 15.94 26.16 2.71
CA TRP A 16 15.35 25.59 1.50
C TRP A 16 13.85 25.82 1.45
N GLU A 17 13.15 25.53 2.56
CA GLU A 17 11.71 25.75 2.70
C GLU A 17 11.35 27.23 2.54
N ARG A 18 12.08 28.14 3.20
CA ARG A 18 11.88 29.59 3.04
C ARG A 18 12.03 30.03 1.58
N SER A 19 13.00 29.49 0.84
CA SER A 19 13.14 29.80 -0.59
C SER A 19 11.92 29.40 -1.40
N VAL A 20 11.33 28.23 -1.12
CA VAL A 20 10.13 27.78 -1.83
C VAL A 20 8.90 28.61 -1.46
N VAL A 21 8.68 28.86 -0.16
CA VAL A 21 7.56 29.70 0.30
C VAL A 21 7.66 31.12 -0.25
N THR A 22 8.87 31.69 -0.30
CA THR A 22 9.08 33.03 -0.89
C THR A 22 8.77 33.06 -2.37
N ALA A 23 9.08 32.00 -3.12
CA ALA A 23 8.77 31.91 -4.54
C ALA A 23 7.27 31.73 -4.82
N ALA A 24 6.52 31.09 -3.92
CA ALA A 24 5.06 30.98 -4.04
C ALA A 24 4.36 32.34 -3.89
N ASN A 25 4.95 33.26 -3.12
CA ASN A 25 4.44 34.61 -2.91
C ASN A 25 4.89 35.55 -4.04
N LYS A 26 4.11 35.62 -5.12
CA LYS A 26 4.38 36.53 -6.26
C LYS A 26 4.51 37.99 -5.81
N THR A 27 5.43 38.71 -6.41
CA THR A 27 5.64 40.13 -6.18
C THR A 27 5.21 40.95 -7.38
N LYS A 28 5.18 42.29 -7.26
CA LYS A 28 4.96 43.18 -8.42
C LYS A 28 6.17 43.27 -9.36
N ASN A 29 7.28 42.58 -9.05
CA ASN A 29 8.53 42.67 -9.79
C ASN A 29 8.87 41.33 -10.48
N PRO A 30 8.75 41.23 -11.81
CA PRO A 30 8.95 39.96 -12.53
C PRO A 30 10.40 39.44 -12.44
N ALA A 31 11.40 40.31 -12.36
CA ALA A 31 12.79 39.90 -12.21
C ALA A 31 13.05 39.26 -10.84
N ARG A 32 12.40 39.79 -9.80
CA ARG A 32 12.46 39.22 -8.44
C ARG A 32 11.76 37.86 -8.36
N ASP A 33 10.61 37.73 -9.02
CA ASP A 33 9.87 36.47 -9.08
C ASP A 33 10.67 35.37 -9.80
N ALA A 34 11.35 35.71 -10.90
CA ALA A 34 12.23 34.78 -11.60
C ALA A 34 13.44 34.34 -10.74
N ALA A 35 14.05 35.26 -10.00
CA ALA A 35 15.14 34.94 -9.06
C ALA A 35 14.66 34.04 -7.92
N ASN A 36 13.49 34.33 -7.33
CA ASN A 36 12.89 33.52 -6.29
C ASN A 36 12.57 32.10 -6.79
N ALA A 37 11.98 31.96 -7.98
CA ALA A 37 11.69 30.66 -8.59
C ALA A 37 12.98 29.85 -8.82
N THR A 38 14.06 30.49 -9.27
CA THR A 38 15.36 29.84 -9.45
C THR A 38 15.93 29.33 -8.13
N ALA A 39 15.84 30.13 -7.06
CA ALA A 39 16.27 29.72 -5.72
C ALA A 39 15.43 28.57 -5.15
N ALA A 40 14.11 28.61 -5.34
CA ALA A 40 13.20 27.53 -4.95
C ALA A 40 13.52 26.22 -5.68
N ASN A 41 13.73 26.26 -6.99
CA ASN A 41 14.11 25.09 -7.78
C ASN A 41 15.46 24.51 -7.31
N ALA A 42 16.43 25.36 -6.98
CA ALA A 42 17.70 24.90 -6.42
C ALA A 42 17.53 24.27 -5.03
N ALA A 43 16.65 24.81 -4.19
CA ALA A 43 16.31 24.26 -2.88
C ALA A 43 15.68 22.86 -2.99
N VAL A 44 14.69 22.69 -3.86
CA VAL A 44 14.05 21.39 -4.11
C VAL A 44 15.08 20.38 -4.64
N ARG A 45 15.91 20.75 -5.62
CA ARG A 45 16.96 19.84 -6.13
C ARG A 45 17.92 19.37 -5.04
N ARG A 46 18.38 20.28 -4.16
CA ARG A 46 19.27 19.91 -3.05
C ARG A 46 18.61 18.95 -2.07
N ALA A 47 17.34 19.18 -1.75
CA ALA A 47 16.56 18.27 -0.92
C ALA A 47 16.41 16.90 -1.61
N SER A 48 16.08 16.87 -2.91
CA SER A 48 15.99 15.63 -3.71
C SER A 48 17.30 14.86 -3.73
N THR A 49 18.44 15.52 -3.95
CA THR A 49 19.76 14.88 -3.95
C THR A 49 20.09 14.27 -2.59
N LEU A 50 19.85 15.00 -1.50
CA LEU A 50 20.08 14.49 -0.16
C LEU A 50 19.24 13.25 0.12
N VAL A 51 17.94 13.31 -0.14
CA VAL A 51 17.03 12.18 0.09
C VAL A 51 17.37 11.01 -0.83
N GLY A 52 17.82 11.27 -2.06
CA GLY A 52 18.31 10.23 -2.95
C GLY A 52 19.53 9.49 -2.42
N LEU A 53 20.46 10.21 -1.81
CA LEU A 53 21.63 9.59 -1.16
C LEU A 53 21.21 8.77 0.08
N ILE A 54 20.29 9.29 0.90
CA ILE A 54 19.77 8.56 2.05
C ILE A 54 19.06 7.27 1.58
N ALA A 55 18.16 7.37 0.60
CA ALA A 55 17.44 6.22 0.07
C ALA A 55 18.39 5.15 -0.51
N ALA A 56 19.41 5.56 -1.29
CA ALA A 56 20.38 4.62 -1.85
C ALA A 56 21.24 3.90 -0.79
N GLY A 57 21.48 4.56 0.35
CA GLY A 57 22.16 3.97 1.50
C GLY A 57 21.24 3.19 2.44
N SER A 58 19.92 3.27 2.28
CA SER A 58 18.91 2.59 3.10
C SER A 58 18.44 1.27 2.48
N SER A 59 18.96 0.89 1.32
CA SER A 59 18.60 -0.36 0.66
C SER A 59 19.01 -1.56 1.52
N PRO A 60 18.18 -2.62 1.60
CA PRO A 60 18.47 -3.82 2.38
C PRO A 60 19.73 -4.55 1.89
N GLU A 61 20.12 -4.36 0.63
CA GLU A 61 21.37 -4.92 0.07
C GLU A 61 22.64 -4.24 0.60
N ARG A 62 22.51 -3.09 1.28
CA ARG A 62 23.64 -2.35 1.85
C ARG A 62 24.05 -2.94 3.20
N PRO A 63 25.34 -2.90 3.55
CA PRO A 63 25.78 -3.26 4.90
C PRO A 63 25.09 -2.43 5.99
N GLU A 64 24.88 -3.03 7.16
CA GLU A 64 24.23 -2.42 8.33
C GLU A 64 24.80 -1.03 8.67
N ASP A 65 26.12 -0.86 8.66
CA ASP A 65 26.78 0.41 9.00
C ASP A 65 26.38 1.54 8.04
N VAL A 66 26.18 1.23 6.76
CA VAL A 66 25.70 2.15 5.72
C VAL A 66 24.21 2.47 5.93
N ARG A 67 23.38 1.47 6.21
CA ARG A 67 21.95 1.66 6.52
C ARG A 67 21.76 2.52 7.76
N ARG A 68 22.49 2.21 8.84
CA ARG A 68 22.53 3.00 10.08
C ARG A 68 23.01 4.43 9.86
N ALA A 69 24.03 4.63 9.03
CA ALA A 69 24.49 5.98 8.69
C ALA A 69 23.43 6.78 7.91
N SER A 70 22.63 6.10 7.08
CA SER A 70 21.51 6.68 6.33
C SER A 70 20.33 7.02 7.25
N ALA A 71 19.95 6.11 8.15
CA ALA A 71 18.98 6.35 9.22
C ALA A 71 19.38 7.56 10.08
N THR A 72 20.65 7.63 10.48
CA THR A 72 21.20 8.75 11.26
C THR A 72 21.13 10.06 10.48
N ALA A 73 21.43 10.02 9.17
CA ALA A 73 21.33 11.20 8.32
C ALA A 73 19.90 11.69 8.19
N LEU A 74 18.95 10.77 8.00
CA LEU A 74 17.51 11.04 7.93
C LEU A 74 17.04 11.71 9.23
N ALA A 75 17.35 11.12 10.38
CA ALA A 75 17.01 11.65 11.71
C ALA A 75 17.55 13.07 11.93
N ALA A 76 18.78 13.35 11.49
CA ALA A 76 19.39 14.66 11.63
C ALA A 76 18.78 15.72 10.68
N SER A 77 18.40 15.33 9.46
CA SER A 77 18.11 16.21 8.31
C SER A 77 17.02 17.26 8.48
N ALA A 78 16.11 17.13 9.45
CA ALA A 78 14.90 17.96 9.60
C ALA A 78 13.84 17.79 8.50
N LEU A 79 13.98 16.83 7.59
CA LEU A 79 13.02 16.61 6.49
C LEU A 79 11.68 16.06 6.99
N LEU A 80 11.71 15.09 7.92
CA LEU A 80 10.51 14.49 8.49
C LEU A 80 9.62 15.51 9.20
N SER A 81 10.22 16.58 9.76
CA SER A 81 9.47 17.65 10.41
C SER A 81 8.83 18.66 9.46
N ARG A 82 8.88 18.43 8.14
CA ARG A 82 8.30 19.32 7.11
C ARG A 82 6.96 18.83 6.58
N LEU A 83 6.31 17.92 7.30
CA LEU A 83 4.91 17.63 7.00
C LEU A 83 4.06 18.88 7.19
N PRO A 84 3.04 19.07 6.35
CA PRO A 84 2.05 20.11 6.60
C PRO A 84 1.34 19.85 7.94
N PRO A 85 0.77 20.89 8.57
CA PRO A 85 -0.09 20.70 9.73
C PRO A 85 -1.24 19.75 9.38
N ALA A 86 -1.75 19.02 10.38
CA ALA A 86 -2.95 18.23 10.17
C ALA A 86 -4.09 19.16 9.74
N PRO A 87 -4.90 18.78 8.72
CA PRO A 87 -6.08 19.56 8.37
C PRO A 87 -6.99 19.69 9.60
N GLY A 88 -7.56 20.87 9.82
CA GLY A 88 -8.33 21.24 11.01
C GLY A 88 -9.71 20.58 11.11
N GLY A 89 -9.81 19.31 10.73
CA GLY A 89 -11.04 18.64 10.35
C GLY A 89 -11.31 18.88 8.87
N GLN A 90 -11.44 17.82 8.08
CA GLN A 90 -11.87 17.94 6.70
C GLN A 90 -13.33 18.38 6.68
N SER A 91 -13.57 19.70 6.71
CA SER A 91 -14.92 20.22 6.50
C SER A 91 -15.35 19.88 5.07
N ARG A 92 -16.42 19.10 4.96
CA ARG A 92 -17.02 18.67 3.70
C ARG A 92 -18.34 19.38 3.53
N THR A 93 -18.51 20.04 2.40
CA THR A 93 -19.84 20.46 1.95
C THR A 93 -20.21 19.62 0.74
N LYS A 94 -21.43 19.09 0.76
CA LYS A 94 -22.00 18.46 -0.42
C LYS A 94 -22.66 19.56 -1.23
N ASP A 95 -22.24 19.72 -2.47
CA ASP A 95 -22.89 20.64 -3.40
C ASP A 95 -24.32 20.13 -3.66
N PRO A 96 -25.35 20.93 -3.35
CA PRO A 96 -26.74 20.49 -3.44
C PRO A 96 -27.20 20.26 -4.89
N GLU A 97 -26.52 20.84 -5.89
CA GLU A 97 -26.90 20.71 -7.30
C GLU A 97 -26.13 19.59 -8.00
N THR A 98 -24.82 19.47 -7.75
CA THR A 98 -23.97 18.48 -8.43
C THR A 98 -23.78 17.18 -7.64
N ASN A 99 -24.24 17.13 -6.38
CA ASN A 99 -23.92 16.07 -5.41
C ASN A 99 -22.41 15.89 -5.16
N GLU A 100 -21.56 16.80 -5.62
CA GLU A 100 -20.12 16.70 -5.45
C GLU A 100 -19.71 17.09 -4.02
N VAL A 101 -18.78 16.33 -3.44
CA VAL A 101 -18.22 16.63 -2.12
C VAL A 101 -17.05 17.60 -2.28
N LYS A 102 -17.22 18.84 -1.82
CA LYS A 102 -16.18 19.86 -1.73
C LYS A 102 -15.50 19.79 -0.37
N PHE A 103 -14.18 19.79 -0.38
CA PHE A 103 -13.34 19.76 0.81
C PHE A 103 -12.69 21.13 1.00
N HIS A 104 -12.94 21.78 2.12
CA HIS A 104 -12.48 23.16 2.36
C HIS A 104 -11.01 23.25 2.81
N ASP A 105 -10.49 22.18 3.41
CA ASP A 105 -9.11 22.08 3.92
C ASP A 105 -8.32 20.98 3.17
N ASP A 106 -8.37 21.01 1.84
CA ASP A 106 -7.72 20.02 0.98
C ASP A 106 -6.18 20.19 1.00
N PRO A 107 -5.39 19.24 1.52
CA PRO A 107 -3.92 19.29 1.50
C PRO A 107 -3.34 19.03 0.10
N SER A 108 -4.12 19.17 -0.97
CA SER A 108 -3.72 18.97 -2.37
C SER A 108 -2.43 19.67 -2.81
N ALA A 109 -1.97 20.70 -2.10
CA ALA A 109 -0.70 21.39 -2.35
C ALA A 109 0.53 20.62 -1.82
N GLY A 110 0.37 19.74 -0.83
CA GLY A 110 1.45 19.00 -0.19
C GLY A 110 2.40 19.87 0.66
N PRO A 111 3.52 19.30 1.14
CA PRO A 111 4.56 20.03 1.86
C PRO A 111 5.28 21.03 0.95
N ALA A 112 5.79 22.12 1.50
CA ALA A 112 6.48 23.16 0.73
C ALA A 112 7.69 22.63 -0.08
N LEU A 113 8.44 21.67 0.48
CA LEU A 113 9.55 21.03 -0.22
C LEU A 113 9.11 19.91 -1.17
N GLY A 114 7.82 19.57 -1.22
CA GLY A 114 7.24 18.60 -2.15
C GLY A 114 7.73 17.16 -1.96
N GLU A 115 7.93 16.47 -3.08
CA GLU A 115 8.29 15.04 -3.15
C GLU A 115 9.53 14.62 -2.33
N PRO A 116 10.58 15.45 -2.15
CA PRO A 116 11.65 15.15 -1.19
C PRO A 116 11.17 14.81 0.22
N VAL A 117 10.16 15.50 0.73
CA VAL A 117 9.61 15.22 2.07
C VAL A 117 8.87 13.90 2.07
N LEU A 118 8.07 13.63 1.02
CA LEU A 118 7.40 12.35 0.85
C LEU A 118 8.41 11.20 0.82
N ARG A 119 9.44 11.32 -0.01
CA ARG A 119 10.44 10.28 -0.18
C ARG A 119 11.25 10.05 1.10
N ALA A 120 11.49 11.09 1.90
CA ALA A 120 12.10 10.94 3.22
C ALA A 120 11.21 10.12 4.18
N TRP A 121 9.89 10.27 4.11
CA TRP A 121 8.94 9.47 4.88
C TRP A 121 8.83 8.03 4.39
N ILE A 122 8.83 7.81 3.08
CA ILE A 122 8.84 6.45 2.51
C ILE A 122 10.07 5.68 3.00
N VAL A 123 11.26 6.30 2.93
CA VAL A 123 12.50 5.70 3.45
C VAL A 123 12.41 5.47 4.97
N ALA A 124 11.75 6.36 5.71
CA ALA A 124 11.55 6.15 7.15
C ALA A 124 10.65 4.93 7.43
N PHE A 125 9.63 4.69 6.63
CA PHE A 125 8.77 3.52 6.78
C PHE A 125 9.52 2.23 6.45
N GLU A 126 10.28 2.21 5.36
CA GLU A 126 11.13 1.07 4.97
C GLU A 126 12.17 0.75 6.06
N LEU A 127 12.86 1.75 6.60
CA LEU A 127 13.84 1.55 7.67
C LEU A 127 13.24 1.18 9.04
N LEU A 128 11.93 1.36 9.26
CA LEU A 128 11.26 0.88 10.48
C LEU A 128 10.98 -0.63 10.41
N GLU A 129 11.03 -1.21 9.21
CA GLU A 129 10.91 -2.64 8.95
C GLU A 129 12.28 -3.31 8.73
N ASP A 130 13.38 -2.57 8.92
CA ASP A 130 14.75 -3.10 8.76
C ASP A 130 15.02 -4.28 9.72
N GLU A 131 15.79 -5.26 9.25
CA GLU A 131 16.17 -6.45 10.03
C GLU A 131 16.95 -6.09 11.30
N ASP A 132 17.76 -5.02 11.25
CA ASP A 132 18.61 -4.60 12.35
C ASP A 132 17.85 -3.72 13.34
N GLU A 133 17.76 -4.18 14.59
CA GLU A 133 17.11 -3.45 15.69
C GLU A 133 17.69 -2.05 15.89
N ASP A 134 19.00 -1.92 15.76
CA ASP A 134 19.70 -0.66 15.94
C ASP A 134 19.38 0.36 14.85
N VAL A 135 19.16 -0.08 13.60
CA VAL A 135 18.72 0.78 12.51
C VAL A 135 17.29 1.25 12.79
N ARG A 136 16.41 0.31 13.16
CA ARG A 136 15.01 0.62 13.51
C ARG A 136 14.92 1.59 14.69
N ALA A 137 15.74 1.43 15.72
CA ALA A 137 15.75 2.30 16.92
C ALA A 137 16.06 3.76 16.57
N VAL A 138 17.03 4.00 15.68
CA VAL A 138 17.37 5.35 15.21
C VAL A 138 16.18 6.00 14.51
N VAL A 139 15.49 5.27 13.65
CA VAL A 139 14.35 5.80 12.88
C VAL A 139 13.11 5.95 13.74
N ALA A 140 12.81 5.00 14.63
CA ALA A 140 11.73 5.07 15.61
C ALA A 140 11.84 6.34 16.46
N SER A 141 13.04 6.65 16.96
CA SER A 141 13.31 7.90 17.68
C SER A 141 13.06 9.13 16.81
N ALA A 142 13.46 9.09 15.53
CA ALA A 142 13.29 10.20 14.61
C ALA A 142 11.82 10.49 14.29
N VAL A 143 11.03 9.47 13.93
CA VAL A 143 9.62 9.60 13.54
C VAL A 143 8.73 9.94 14.72
N THR A 144 9.07 9.53 15.94
CA THR A 144 8.32 9.86 17.17
C THR A 144 8.77 11.18 17.80
N SER A 145 9.87 11.78 17.32
CA SER A 145 10.44 12.97 17.92
C SER A 145 9.46 14.14 17.96
N ARG A 146 9.52 14.92 19.05
CA ARG A 146 8.74 16.16 19.19
C ARG A 146 8.99 17.15 18.06
N ARG A 147 10.15 17.09 17.41
CA ARG A 147 10.48 17.91 16.25
C ARG A 147 9.50 17.68 15.10
N VAL A 148 9.03 16.45 14.92
CA VAL A 148 8.12 16.05 13.84
C VAL A 148 6.67 16.43 14.14
N TRP A 149 6.25 16.37 15.40
CA TRP A 149 4.83 16.56 15.80
C TRP A 149 4.54 17.92 16.46
N GLY A 150 5.56 18.70 16.82
CA GLY A 150 5.42 20.03 17.41
C GLY A 150 5.11 20.03 18.91
N LYS A 151 4.70 21.19 19.45
CA LYS A 151 4.35 21.35 20.87
C LYS A 151 2.97 20.77 21.23
N LEU A 152 2.01 20.77 20.29
CA LEU A 152 0.64 20.28 20.48
C LEU A 152 0.43 18.82 20.06
N GLY A 153 1.28 18.28 19.17
CA GLY A 153 1.19 16.88 18.77
C GLY A 153 1.96 16.00 19.74
N LYS A 154 1.26 15.26 20.61
CA LYS A 154 1.82 14.01 21.11
C LYS A 154 2.02 13.12 19.88
N SER A 155 3.18 12.46 19.74
CA SER A 155 3.33 11.41 18.72
C SER A 155 2.23 10.35 18.87
N GLY A 156 1.63 10.23 20.07
CA GLY A 156 0.72 9.16 20.44
C GLY A 156 1.46 7.87 20.80
N VAL A 157 2.79 7.87 20.65
CA VAL A 157 3.66 6.71 20.77
C VAL A 157 4.40 6.77 22.11
N SER A 158 4.32 5.69 22.89
CA SER A 158 5.10 5.52 24.12
C SER A 158 6.61 5.57 23.82
N ARG A 159 7.43 5.94 24.80
CA ARG A 159 8.90 5.82 24.65
C ARG A 159 9.37 4.37 24.53
N ASP A 160 8.57 3.45 25.06
CA ASP A 160 8.83 2.00 25.04
C ASP A 160 7.99 1.28 23.97
N ALA A 161 7.42 2.04 23.01
CA ALA A 161 6.62 1.47 21.94
C ALA A 161 7.47 0.60 21.01
N SER A 162 6.89 -0.49 20.51
CA SER A 162 7.54 -1.31 19.49
C SER A 162 7.76 -0.52 18.20
N THR A 163 8.71 -0.95 17.37
CA THR A 163 8.96 -0.34 16.05
C THR A 163 7.73 -0.42 15.15
N GLU A 164 6.97 -1.50 15.29
CA GLU A 164 5.69 -1.73 14.61
C GLU A 164 4.61 -0.74 15.07
N GLU A 165 4.49 -0.46 16.37
CA GLU A 165 3.59 0.58 16.88
C GLU A 165 4.01 1.97 16.39
N CYS A 166 5.32 2.25 16.39
CA CYS A 166 5.87 3.48 15.82
C CYS A 166 5.48 3.64 14.35
N LEU A 167 5.63 2.58 13.55
CA LEU A 167 5.27 2.55 12.15
C LEU A 167 3.77 2.80 11.94
N ARG A 168 2.90 2.07 12.66
CA ARG A 168 1.44 2.23 12.56
C ARG A 168 1.00 3.67 12.82
N VAL A 169 1.50 4.28 13.90
CA VAL A 169 1.11 5.63 14.30
C VAL A 169 1.69 6.68 13.36
N ALA A 170 2.96 6.55 12.98
CA ALA A 170 3.59 7.45 12.02
C ALA A 170 2.87 7.41 10.67
N PHE A 171 2.61 6.22 10.14
CA PHE A 171 1.93 6.02 8.86
C PHE A 171 0.53 6.64 8.88
N ALA A 172 -0.27 6.39 9.91
CA ALA A 172 -1.61 6.97 10.04
C ALA A 172 -1.59 8.51 10.09
N ALA A 173 -0.59 9.09 10.75
CA ALA A 173 -0.45 10.52 10.86
C ALA A 173 0.04 11.17 9.55
N VAL A 174 0.95 10.52 8.82
CA VAL A 174 1.33 10.92 7.45
C VAL A 174 0.14 10.80 6.51
N ALA A 175 -0.63 9.71 6.59
CA ALA A 175 -1.80 9.50 5.77
C ALA A 175 -2.84 10.61 5.93
N THR A 176 -3.07 11.05 7.16
CA THR A 176 -3.96 12.18 7.45
C THR A 176 -3.41 13.51 6.90
N ARG A 177 -2.11 13.78 7.06
CA ARG A 177 -1.48 15.06 6.69
C ARG A 177 -1.26 15.22 5.19
N LEU A 178 -1.05 14.12 4.47
CA LEU A 178 -0.80 14.10 3.03
C LEU A 178 -2.01 13.58 2.23
N ALA A 179 -3.17 13.43 2.87
CA ALA A 179 -4.40 12.99 2.23
C ALA A 179 -4.66 13.80 0.95
N ARG A 180 -5.01 13.11 -0.13
CA ARG A 180 -5.41 13.68 -1.43
C ARG A 180 -4.32 14.42 -2.19
N TRP A 181 -3.10 14.49 -1.65
CA TRP A 181 -1.96 15.02 -2.38
C TRP A 181 -1.49 14.00 -3.44
N PRO A 182 -1.53 14.31 -4.74
CA PRO A 182 -1.37 13.30 -5.79
C PRO A 182 -0.11 12.42 -5.73
N PRO A 183 1.08 12.94 -5.36
CA PRO A 183 2.26 12.09 -5.15
C PRO A 183 2.09 11.06 -4.04
N TYR A 184 1.45 11.44 -2.93
CA TYR A 184 1.20 10.53 -1.81
C TYR A 184 0.09 9.52 -2.14
N GLU A 185 -0.96 9.94 -2.83
CA GLU A 185 -1.98 9.02 -3.35
C GLU A 185 -1.38 7.93 -4.22
N ARG A 186 -0.51 8.30 -5.17
CA ARG A 186 0.18 7.33 -6.03
C ARG A 186 1.00 6.33 -5.22
N TYR A 187 1.70 6.80 -4.18
CA TYR A 187 2.43 5.93 -3.27
C TYR A 187 1.49 4.97 -2.53
N LEU A 188 0.40 5.45 -1.93
CA LEU A 188 -0.57 4.61 -1.24
C LEU A 188 -1.17 3.54 -2.16
N LEU A 189 -1.60 3.94 -3.35
CA LEU A 189 -2.20 3.06 -4.34
C LEU A 189 -1.22 1.96 -4.77
N LEU A 190 0.01 2.33 -5.13
CA LEU A 190 1.05 1.37 -5.53
C LEU A 190 1.46 0.44 -4.40
N THR A 191 1.60 0.96 -3.17
CA THR A 191 1.96 0.17 -1.99
C THR A 191 0.87 -0.83 -1.62
N CYS A 192 -0.40 -0.41 -1.74
CA CYS A 192 -1.56 -1.24 -1.43
C CYS A 192 -1.75 -2.40 -2.42
N ARG A 193 -1.83 -2.09 -3.74
CA ARG A 193 -2.13 -3.11 -4.76
C ARG A 193 -0.90 -3.81 -5.35
N GLY A 194 0.29 -3.29 -5.06
CA GLY A 194 1.54 -3.79 -5.64
C GLY A 194 1.74 -3.41 -7.11
N PRO A 195 2.86 -3.85 -7.71
CA PRO A 195 3.09 -3.69 -9.15
C PRO A 195 2.07 -4.49 -9.97
N PRO A 196 1.86 -4.15 -11.26
CA PRO A 196 1.04 -4.96 -12.16
C PRO A 196 1.51 -6.41 -12.17
N VAL A 197 0.55 -7.34 -12.04
CA VAL A 197 0.81 -8.78 -12.08
C VAL A 197 0.78 -9.24 -13.53
N ASP A 198 1.87 -9.84 -14.00
CA ASP A 198 1.95 -10.53 -15.28
C ASP A 198 1.71 -12.02 -15.02
N ALA A 199 0.66 -12.57 -15.63
CA ALA A 199 0.22 -13.93 -15.39
C ALA A 199 1.26 -14.98 -15.84
N ASP A 200 1.94 -14.74 -16.96
CA ASP A 200 2.91 -15.69 -17.52
C ASP A 200 4.20 -15.66 -16.72
N ARG A 201 4.67 -14.47 -16.35
CA ARG A 201 5.83 -14.32 -15.49
C ARG A 201 5.60 -14.90 -14.10
N LEU A 202 4.41 -14.68 -13.53
CA LEU A 202 4.05 -15.25 -12.24
C LEU A 202 3.97 -16.78 -12.33
N ARG A 203 3.34 -17.32 -13.38
CA ARG A 203 3.29 -18.78 -13.62
C ARG A 203 4.69 -19.37 -13.68
N GLN A 204 5.58 -18.78 -14.48
CA GLN A 204 6.97 -19.22 -14.59
C GLN A 204 7.67 -19.20 -13.23
N SER A 205 7.50 -18.11 -12.47
CA SER A 205 8.09 -17.99 -11.13
C SER A 205 7.59 -19.07 -10.18
N ILE A 206 6.31 -19.45 -10.27
CA ILE A 206 5.70 -20.52 -9.47
C ILE A 206 6.21 -21.91 -9.88
N GLU A 207 6.40 -22.14 -11.18
CA GLU A 207 6.94 -23.39 -11.73
C GLU A 207 8.41 -23.60 -11.35
N ASP A 208 9.19 -22.52 -11.33
CA ASP A 208 10.61 -22.50 -10.95
C ASP A 208 10.82 -22.84 -9.45
N VAL A 209 9.80 -22.67 -8.60
CA VAL A 209 9.85 -23.12 -7.21
C VAL A 209 9.82 -24.65 -7.18
N GLY A 210 10.98 -25.27 -6.95
CA GLY A 210 11.09 -26.72 -6.84
C GLY A 210 10.12 -27.33 -5.81
N VAL A 211 9.64 -28.55 -6.07
CA VAL A 211 8.64 -29.27 -5.26
C VAL A 211 8.96 -29.30 -3.76
N VAL A 212 10.25 -29.43 -3.41
CA VAL A 212 10.69 -29.46 -2.01
C VAL A 212 10.47 -28.11 -1.32
N ARG A 213 10.86 -26.99 -1.94
CA ARG A 213 10.60 -25.66 -1.37
C ARG A 213 9.11 -25.38 -1.22
N ARG A 214 8.27 -25.84 -2.15
CA ARG A 214 6.81 -25.69 -2.07
C ARG A 214 6.17 -26.40 -0.86
N LEU A 215 6.79 -27.48 -0.37
CA LEU A 215 6.28 -28.26 0.77
C LEU A 215 6.77 -27.73 2.12
N PHE A 216 7.96 -27.12 2.16
CA PHE A 216 8.63 -26.73 3.40
C PHE A 216 8.69 -25.22 3.65
N ASP A 217 8.69 -24.39 2.61
CA ASP A 217 8.67 -22.93 2.73
C ASP A 217 7.20 -22.48 2.82
N ARG A 218 6.65 -22.50 4.04
CA ARG A 218 5.31 -22.00 4.33
C ARG A 218 5.36 -20.48 4.51
N GLU A 219 4.36 -19.80 3.95
CA GLU A 219 4.18 -18.35 4.09
C GLU A 219 4.23 -17.86 5.55
N ALA A 220 3.73 -18.66 6.50
CA ALA A 220 3.64 -18.26 7.92
C ALA A 220 5.00 -18.10 8.62
N ASP A 221 6.06 -18.72 8.09
CA ASP A 221 7.41 -18.66 8.69
C ASP A 221 8.28 -17.58 8.02
N ASN A 222 7.77 -16.92 6.98
CA ASN A 222 8.50 -15.90 6.25
C ASN A 222 8.29 -14.51 6.87
N HIS A 223 9.22 -14.14 7.74
CA HIS A 223 9.30 -12.78 8.28
C HIS A 223 9.55 -11.72 7.18
N HIS A 224 10.00 -12.12 5.97
CA HIS A 224 10.18 -11.23 4.80
C HIS A 224 8.91 -10.93 4.00
N ALA A 225 7.73 -11.35 4.48
CA ALA A 225 6.46 -10.75 4.06
C ALA A 225 6.33 -9.26 4.48
N GLU A 226 7.42 -8.61 4.92
CA GLU A 226 7.63 -7.18 5.25
C GLU A 226 6.82 -6.25 4.35
N SER A 227 6.86 -6.52 3.04
CA SER A 227 6.16 -5.70 2.04
C SER A 227 4.63 -5.69 2.19
N LEU A 228 4.05 -6.68 2.89
CA LEU A 228 2.62 -6.80 3.15
C LEU A 228 2.15 -5.93 4.31
N LEU A 229 3.00 -5.64 5.30
CA LEU A 229 2.63 -4.76 6.43
C LEU A 229 2.37 -3.33 5.94
N LEU A 230 3.30 -2.76 5.16
CA LEU A 230 3.08 -1.47 4.49
C LEU A 230 1.87 -1.50 3.55
N ALA A 231 1.65 -2.60 2.84
CA ALA A 231 0.47 -2.75 1.98
C ALA A 231 -0.83 -2.70 2.80
N GLN A 232 -0.89 -3.37 3.95
CA GLN A 232 -2.04 -3.35 4.86
C GLN A 232 -2.23 -2.00 5.53
N LEU A 233 -1.16 -1.29 5.88
CA LEU A 233 -1.23 0.09 6.36
C LEU A 233 -1.80 1.03 5.28
N ALA A 234 -1.34 0.89 4.04
CA ALA A 234 -1.83 1.66 2.90
C ALA A 234 -3.30 1.34 2.61
N ALA A 235 -3.67 0.06 2.59
CA ALA A 235 -5.04 -0.41 2.42
C ALA A 235 -5.97 0.12 3.49
N ARG A 236 -5.56 0.07 4.76
CA ARG A 236 -6.30 0.62 5.89
C ARG A 236 -6.45 2.13 5.79
N ALA A 237 -5.41 2.85 5.36
CA ALA A 237 -5.49 4.29 5.11
C ALA A 237 -6.52 4.61 4.01
N ILE A 238 -6.46 3.91 2.87
CA ILE A 238 -7.43 4.07 1.77
C ILE A 238 -8.85 3.75 2.24
N ALA A 239 -9.06 2.65 2.96
CA ALA A 239 -10.39 2.18 3.35
C ALA A 239 -11.04 3.02 4.47
N ARG A 240 -10.25 3.62 5.36
CA ARG A 240 -10.76 4.31 6.56
C ARG A 240 -10.66 5.84 6.49
N THR A 241 -10.01 6.38 5.48
CA THR A 241 -9.81 7.83 5.34
C THR A 241 -10.06 8.25 3.91
N ASP A 242 -10.32 9.55 3.72
CA ASP A 242 -10.36 10.15 2.38
C ASP A 242 -8.95 10.44 1.87
N ALA A 243 -8.00 9.51 2.06
CA ALA A 243 -6.63 9.69 1.62
C ALA A 243 -6.49 9.73 0.09
N VAL A 244 -7.45 9.18 -0.65
CA VAL A 244 -7.46 9.11 -2.11
C VAL A 244 -8.70 9.80 -2.67
N ARG A 245 -8.52 10.63 -3.70
CA ARG A 245 -9.61 11.27 -4.44
C ARG A 245 -10.51 10.24 -5.12
N VAL A 246 -11.81 10.46 -4.99
CA VAL A 246 -12.88 9.66 -5.60
C VAL A 246 -12.68 9.45 -7.10
N SER A 247 -12.27 10.49 -7.84
CA SER A 247 -12.07 10.43 -9.29
C SER A 247 -11.00 9.43 -9.75
N VAL A 248 -10.14 8.98 -8.84
CA VAL A 248 -9.06 8.02 -9.11
C VAL A 248 -9.47 6.60 -8.68
N LEU A 249 -10.39 6.46 -7.73
CA LEU A 249 -10.74 5.18 -7.12
C LEU A 249 -11.27 4.14 -8.13
N GLU A 250 -12.15 4.53 -9.06
CA GLU A 250 -12.73 3.60 -10.04
C GLU A 250 -11.65 2.99 -10.96
N ALA A 251 -10.79 3.84 -11.52
CA ALA A 251 -9.72 3.41 -12.42
C ALA A 251 -8.70 2.53 -11.71
N GLU A 252 -8.40 2.81 -10.44
CA GLU A 252 -7.47 1.99 -9.66
C GLU A 252 -8.12 0.69 -9.19
N LEU A 253 -9.43 0.67 -8.92
CA LEU A 253 -10.16 -0.56 -8.60
C LEU A 253 -10.12 -1.53 -9.78
N ALA A 254 -10.34 -1.03 -11.01
CA ALA A 254 -10.22 -1.83 -12.21
C ALA A 254 -8.82 -2.48 -12.31
N LYS A 255 -7.75 -1.70 -12.10
CA LYS A 255 -6.37 -2.24 -12.11
C LYS A 255 -6.11 -3.25 -11.01
N ALA A 256 -6.71 -3.09 -9.82
CA ALA A 256 -6.59 -4.07 -8.75
C ALA A 256 -7.28 -5.39 -9.12
N LEU A 257 -8.46 -5.33 -9.75
CA LEU A 257 -9.16 -6.50 -10.28
C LEU A 257 -8.38 -7.17 -11.41
N ASP A 258 -7.77 -6.41 -12.32
CA ASP A 258 -6.91 -6.96 -13.37
C ASP A 258 -5.72 -7.74 -12.74
N GLY A 259 -5.17 -7.24 -11.63
CA GLY A 259 -4.15 -7.95 -10.86
C GLY A 259 -4.64 -9.25 -10.22
N VAL A 260 -5.88 -9.26 -9.70
CA VAL A 260 -6.50 -10.49 -9.16
C VAL A 260 -6.74 -11.50 -10.30
N GLU A 261 -7.24 -11.05 -11.45
CA GLU A 261 -7.47 -11.88 -12.63
C GLU A 261 -6.17 -12.49 -13.15
N ALA A 262 -5.12 -11.69 -13.30
CA ALA A 262 -3.80 -12.18 -13.72
C ALA A 262 -3.22 -13.19 -12.73
N ALA A 263 -3.31 -12.93 -11.42
CA ALA A 263 -2.86 -13.86 -10.40
C ALA A 263 -3.68 -15.17 -10.44
N THR A 264 -5.00 -15.07 -10.58
CA THR A 264 -5.91 -16.22 -10.67
C THR A 264 -5.61 -17.06 -11.91
N ALA A 265 -5.38 -16.44 -13.07
CA ALA A 265 -5.02 -17.11 -14.31
C ALA A 265 -3.64 -17.81 -14.23
N ALA A 266 -2.67 -17.21 -13.53
CA ALA A 266 -1.39 -17.86 -13.25
C ALA A 266 -1.59 -19.12 -12.42
N LEU A 267 -2.32 -19.01 -11.30
CA LEU A 267 -2.59 -20.12 -10.37
C LEU A 267 -3.39 -21.25 -11.02
N ALA A 268 -4.41 -20.91 -11.82
CA ALA A 268 -5.19 -21.87 -12.59
C ALA A 268 -4.33 -22.59 -13.64
N GLY A 269 -3.40 -21.88 -14.30
CA GLY A 269 -2.49 -22.47 -15.27
C GLY A 269 -1.52 -23.49 -14.65
N VAL A 270 -1.11 -23.30 -13.39
CA VAL A 270 -0.27 -24.26 -12.65
C VAL A 270 -1.09 -25.44 -12.12
N SER A 271 -2.35 -25.19 -11.76
CA SER A 271 -3.28 -26.17 -11.20
C SER A 271 -3.97 -27.03 -12.28
N GLY A 272 -3.87 -26.61 -13.55
CA GLY A 272 -4.51 -27.24 -14.69
C GLY A 272 -4.06 -28.69 -14.88
N GLU A 273 -5.05 -29.58 -14.83
CA GLU A 273 -5.02 -30.92 -15.41
C GLU A 273 -4.57 -30.81 -16.87
N SER A 274 -3.43 -31.41 -17.20
CA SER A 274 -3.26 -31.86 -18.57
C SER A 274 -4.40 -32.84 -18.84
N SER A 275 -5.29 -32.48 -19.77
CA SER A 275 -6.37 -33.36 -20.21
C SER A 275 -5.76 -34.74 -20.53
N PRO A 276 -6.34 -35.85 -20.02
CA PRO A 276 -5.79 -37.18 -20.28
C PRO A 276 -5.99 -37.52 -21.76
N GLY A 277 -5.06 -37.08 -22.62
CA GLY A 277 -5.18 -37.30 -24.06
C GLY A 277 -4.20 -36.56 -24.98
N GLU A 278 -3.55 -35.47 -24.56
CA GLU A 278 -2.69 -34.67 -25.48
C GLU A 278 -1.24 -34.54 -24.99
N SER A 279 -0.61 -35.66 -24.64
CA SER A 279 0.86 -35.70 -24.58
C SER A 279 1.39 -36.24 -25.92
N PRO A 280 2.26 -35.52 -26.65
CA PRO A 280 2.96 -36.11 -27.79
C PRO A 280 3.77 -37.33 -27.31
N PRO A 281 3.91 -38.38 -28.14
CA PRO A 281 4.56 -39.61 -27.72
C PRO A 281 6.03 -39.35 -27.37
N GLY A 282 6.35 -39.34 -26.08
CA GLY A 282 7.71 -39.14 -25.56
C GLY A 282 7.83 -38.26 -24.31
N GLU A 283 6.83 -37.44 -23.99
CA GLU A 283 6.83 -36.64 -22.75
C GLU A 283 6.11 -37.36 -21.61
N SER A 284 6.74 -37.40 -20.44
CA SER A 284 6.12 -37.95 -19.23
C SER A 284 4.89 -37.11 -18.88
N PRO A 285 3.75 -37.72 -18.52
CA PRO A 285 2.54 -36.98 -18.15
C PRO A 285 2.87 -36.01 -17.00
N ARG A 286 2.74 -34.71 -17.27
CA ARG A 286 2.83 -33.65 -16.25
C ARG A 286 1.62 -33.81 -15.33
N THR A 287 1.83 -34.51 -14.22
CA THR A 287 0.84 -34.60 -13.15
C THR A 287 0.46 -33.18 -12.71
N PRO A 288 -0.85 -32.85 -12.64
CA PRO A 288 -1.29 -31.55 -12.17
C PRO A 288 -0.70 -31.29 -10.78
N ILE A 289 -0.08 -30.12 -10.61
CA ILE A 289 0.60 -29.76 -9.37
C ILE A 289 -0.47 -29.41 -8.35
N ARG A 290 -0.88 -30.39 -7.55
CA ARG A 290 -1.79 -30.16 -6.42
C ARG A 290 -0.99 -29.66 -5.22
N TRP A 291 -1.14 -28.38 -4.91
CA TRP A 291 -0.46 -27.74 -3.78
C TRP A 291 -1.04 -28.23 -2.46
N GLU A 292 -0.25 -28.96 -1.67
CA GLU A 292 -0.60 -29.20 -0.27
C GLU A 292 -0.66 -27.85 0.48
N GLY A 293 -1.81 -27.53 1.07
CA GLY A 293 -2.04 -26.24 1.72
C GLY A 293 -2.59 -25.13 0.81
N GLY A 294 -2.79 -25.39 -0.49
CA GLY A 294 -3.40 -24.47 -1.45
C GLY A 294 -2.41 -23.75 -2.37
N ALA A 295 -2.88 -23.25 -3.52
CA ALA A 295 -2.04 -22.70 -4.60
C ALA A 295 -1.22 -21.46 -4.22
N THR A 296 -1.55 -20.82 -3.10
CA THR A 296 -0.88 -19.64 -2.54
C THR A 296 -0.12 -19.96 -1.25
N ASN A 297 0.27 -21.22 -1.03
CA ASN A 297 0.99 -21.62 0.18
C ASN A 297 2.45 -21.09 0.22
N HIS A 298 2.99 -20.71 -0.93
CA HIS A 298 4.35 -20.18 -1.08
C HIS A 298 4.36 -18.67 -1.41
N GLU A 299 5.35 -17.94 -0.90
CA GLU A 299 5.48 -16.47 -0.99
C GLU A 299 5.34 -15.89 -2.40
N VAL A 300 5.93 -16.57 -3.39
CA VAL A 300 5.91 -16.18 -4.82
C VAL A 300 4.48 -16.01 -5.34
N ALA A 301 3.55 -16.86 -4.88
CA ALA A 301 2.13 -16.79 -5.25
C ALA A 301 1.33 -15.95 -4.24
N PHE A 302 1.64 -16.07 -2.95
CA PHE A 302 0.92 -15.41 -1.88
C PHE A 302 0.99 -13.89 -1.95
N GLY A 303 2.20 -13.33 -2.02
CA GLY A 303 2.42 -11.88 -1.96
C GLY A 303 1.67 -11.12 -3.07
N PRO A 304 1.85 -11.48 -4.36
CA PRO A 304 1.14 -10.84 -5.46
C PRO A 304 -0.38 -10.96 -5.35
N PHE A 305 -0.89 -12.15 -5.02
CA PHE A 305 -2.34 -12.39 -4.90
C PHE A 305 -2.94 -11.58 -3.75
N CYS A 306 -2.36 -11.67 -2.55
CA CYS A 306 -2.86 -10.99 -1.37
C CYS A 306 -2.83 -9.46 -1.52
N ARG A 307 -1.80 -8.89 -2.17
CA ARG A 307 -1.75 -7.46 -2.47
C ARG A 307 -2.85 -7.02 -3.44
N ALA A 308 -3.08 -7.79 -4.51
CA ALA A 308 -4.15 -7.48 -5.46
C ALA A 308 -5.54 -7.55 -4.79
N ALA A 309 -5.80 -8.60 -4.01
CA ALA A 309 -7.04 -8.76 -3.25
C ALA A 309 -7.23 -7.65 -2.21
N LEU A 310 -6.16 -7.28 -1.48
CA LEU A 310 -6.16 -6.20 -0.50
C LEU A 310 -6.44 -4.83 -1.16
N GLY A 311 -5.85 -4.58 -2.32
CA GLY A 311 -6.15 -3.41 -3.15
C GLY A 311 -7.61 -3.33 -3.55
N ALA A 312 -8.17 -4.44 -4.06
CA ALA A 312 -9.57 -4.51 -4.43
C ALA A 312 -10.49 -4.26 -3.23
N TRP A 313 -10.20 -4.85 -2.07
CA TRP A 313 -10.94 -4.61 -0.83
C TRP A 313 -10.91 -3.13 -0.42
N ALA A 314 -9.73 -2.52 -0.34
CA ALA A 314 -9.56 -1.16 0.15
C ALA A 314 -10.26 -0.14 -0.74
N LEU A 315 -10.10 -0.29 -2.06
CA LEU A 315 -10.67 0.61 -3.05
C LEU A 315 -12.20 0.48 -3.15
N ALA A 316 -12.73 -0.75 -3.12
CA ALA A 316 -14.17 -0.98 -3.07
C ALA A 316 -14.77 -0.37 -1.79
N THR A 317 -14.13 -0.57 -0.64
CA THR A 317 -14.56 0.00 0.64
C THR A 317 -14.56 1.54 0.61
N ALA A 318 -13.49 2.15 0.07
CA ALA A 318 -13.40 3.60 -0.08
C ALA A 318 -14.47 4.17 -1.02
N LEU A 319 -14.75 3.49 -2.14
CA LEU A 319 -15.84 3.85 -3.05
C LEU A 319 -17.20 3.79 -2.36
N THR A 320 -17.46 2.73 -1.59
CA THR A 320 -18.68 2.62 -0.77
C THR A 320 -18.79 3.76 0.23
N ALA A 321 -17.73 4.06 0.97
CA ALA A 321 -17.71 5.13 1.97
C ALA A 321 -17.90 6.54 1.36
N SER A 322 -17.44 6.75 0.12
CA SER A 322 -17.56 8.04 -0.57
C SER A 322 -18.98 8.40 -1.01
N GLY A 323 -19.94 7.48 -0.89
CA GLY A 323 -21.31 7.69 -1.39
C GLY A 323 -21.43 7.65 -2.92
N CYS A 324 -20.32 7.61 -3.67
CA CYS A 324 -20.33 7.34 -5.12
C CYS A 324 -20.77 5.91 -5.45
N HIS A 325 -20.88 5.06 -4.43
CA HIS A 325 -21.51 3.77 -4.60
C HIS A 325 -23.05 3.84 -4.66
N GLU A 326 -23.67 4.99 -4.39
CA GLU A 326 -25.13 5.21 -4.54
C GLU A 326 -25.51 5.83 -5.89
N SER A 327 -24.56 6.37 -6.67
CA SER A 327 -24.75 6.52 -8.12
C SER A 327 -24.62 5.17 -8.86
N HIS A 328 -24.30 4.10 -8.14
CA HIS A 328 -24.82 2.78 -8.48
C HIS A 328 -26.24 2.60 -7.94
N THR A 329 -27.16 3.32 -8.58
CA THR A 329 -28.58 2.96 -8.56
C THR A 329 -28.73 1.46 -8.88
N PRO A 330 -29.68 0.74 -8.25
CA PRO A 330 -30.04 -0.60 -8.69
C PRO A 330 -30.42 -0.51 -10.18
N GLY A 331 -29.56 -1.02 -11.06
CA GLY A 331 -29.70 -0.88 -12.52
C GLY A 331 -28.56 -0.16 -13.27
N SER A 332 -27.53 0.39 -12.60
CA SER A 332 -26.38 0.94 -13.32
C SER A 332 -25.47 -0.18 -13.87
N GLU A 333 -25.27 -0.22 -15.20
CA GLU A 333 -24.50 -1.27 -15.90
C GLU A 333 -23.11 -1.51 -15.29
N LYS A 334 -22.50 -0.47 -14.71
CA LYS A 334 -21.15 -0.54 -14.13
C LYS A 334 -21.09 -1.35 -12.83
N LYS A 335 -22.13 -1.30 -11.98
CA LYS A 335 -22.17 -2.12 -10.74
C LYS A 335 -22.31 -3.60 -11.08
N GLY A 336 -23.13 -3.92 -12.09
CA GLY A 336 -23.26 -5.27 -12.62
C GLY A 336 -21.90 -5.82 -13.04
N LYS A 337 -21.16 -5.08 -13.87
CA LYS A 337 -19.83 -5.49 -14.37
C LYS A 337 -18.82 -5.82 -13.26
N VAL A 338 -18.72 -5.02 -12.20
CA VAL A 338 -17.77 -5.29 -11.09
C VAL A 338 -18.21 -6.51 -10.28
N SER A 339 -19.50 -6.62 -9.97
CA SER A 339 -20.05 -7.75 -9.23
C SER A 339 -19.93 -9.06 -10.03
N ASP A 340 -20.16 -9.02 -11.34
CA ASP A 340 -20.04 -10.18 -12.24
C ASP A 340 -18.58 -10.63 -12.39
N ARG A 341 -17.64 -9.68 -12.51
CA ARG A 341 -16.20 -9.99 -12.47
C ARG A 341 -15.83 -10.70 -11.16
N ALA A 342 -16.28 -10.17 -10.02
CA ALA A 342 -16.00 -10.76 -8.71
C ALA A 342 -16.60 -12.18 -8.58
N ARG A 343 -17.81 -12.44 -9.11
CA ARG A 343 -18.42 -13.78 -9.11
C ARG A 343 -17.65 -14.76 -10.00
N SER A 344 -17.23 -14.34 -11.18
CA SER A 344 -16.43 -15.17 -12.11
C SER A 344 -15.08 -15.58 -11.51
N LEU A 345 -14.39 -14.60 -10.89
CA LEU A 345 -13.14 -14.83 -10.16
C LEU A 345 -13.33 -15.83 -9.02
N ASP A 346 -14.41 -15.69 -8.26
CA ASP A 346 -14.70 -16.52 -7.11
C ASP A 346 -14.89 -18.00 -7.49
N GLU A 347 -15.58 -18.26 -8.60
CA GLU A 347 -15.75 -19.61 -9.11
C GLU A 347 -14.41 -20.24 -9.50
N THR A 348 -13.55 -19.48 -10.17
CA THR A 348 -12.20 -19.94 -10.55
C THR A 348 -11.31 -20.16 -9.32
N LEU A 349 -11.38 -19.30 -8.30
CA LEU A 349 -10.55 -19.44 -7.11
C LEU A 349 -10.96 -20.62 -6.22
N ARG A 350 -12.23 -21.04 -6.27
CA ARG A 350 -12.70 -22.27 -5.62
C ARG A 350 -12.10 -23.51 -6.26
N THR A 351 -11.96 -23.54 -7.59
CA THR A 351 -11.35 -24.69 -8.28
C THR A 351 -9.85 -24.76 -8.06
N VAL A 352 -9.17 -23.60 -8.04
CA VAL A 352 -7.73 -23.49 -7.76
C VAL A 352 -7.38 -23.90 -6.32
N GLY A 353 -8.23 -23.56 -5.35
CA GLY A 353 -8.00 -23.88 -3.94
C GLY A 353 -6.88 -23.03 -3.32
N LEU A 354 -7.23 -21.86 -2.81
CA LEU A 354 -6.30 -20.94 -2.14
C LEU A 354 -5.88 -21.43 -0.75
N ALA A 355 -4.68 -21.03 -0.31
CA ALA A 355 -4.27 -21.20 1.08
C ALA A 355 -5.18 -20.37 2.02
N PRO A 356 -5.37 -20.77 3.30
CA PRO A 356 -6.37 -20.18 4.18
C PRO A 356 -6.31 -18.65 4.30
N MET A 357 -5.11 -18.07 4.36
CA MET A 357 -4.91 -16.63 4.48
C MET A 357 -5.25 -15.87 3.20
N ALA A 358 -4.78 -16.36 2.05
CA ALA A 358 -5.13 -15.79 0.75
C ALA A 358 -6.64 -15.90 0.47
N ASN A 359 -7.24 -17.05 0.84
CA ASN A 359 -8.69 -17.23 0.74
C ASN A 359 -9.43 -16.17 1.56
N ARG A 360 -9.01 -15.91 2.81
CA ARG A 360 -9.66 -14.86 3.61
C ARG A 360 -9.44 -13.44 3.09
N ALA A 361 -8.27 -13.13 2.56
CA ALA A 361 -8.06 -11.86 1.87
C ALA A 361 -9.06 -11.68 0.71
N TRP A 362 -9.26 -12.72 -0.10
CA TRP A 362 -10.24 -12.72 -1.19
C TRP A 362 -11.69 -12.61 -0.71
N VAL A 363 -12.08 -13.37 0.32
CA VAL A 363 -13.44 -13.30 0.89
C VAL A 363 -13.78 -11.88 1.34
N ASN A 364 -12.85 -11.20 2.01
CA ASN A 364 -13.01 -9.80 2.43
C ASN A 364 -13.16 -8.86 1.22
N ALA A 365 -12.32 -9.03 0.19
CA ALA A 365 -12.40 -8.25 -1.04
C ALA A 365 -13.73 -8.45 -1.77
N ARG A 366 -14.13 -9.70 -1.99
CA ARG A 366 -15.41 -10.08 -2.61
C ARG A 366 -16.59 -9.47 -1.87
N ARG A 367 -16.61 -9.51 -0.53
CA ARG A 367 -17.68 -8.92 0.28
C ARG A 367 -17.76 -7.40 0.07
N ALA A 368 -16.63 -6.71 -0.06
CA ALA A 368 -16.61 -5.29 -0.36
C ALA A 368 -17.10 -4.98 -1.79
N LEU A 369 -16.78 -5.83 -2.78
CA LEU A 369 -17.16 -5.66 -4.19
C LEU A 369 -18.65 -5.92 -4.46
N ILE A 370 -19.21 -6.97 -3.84
CA ILE A 370 -20.60 -7.40 -4.06
C ILE A 370 -21.56 -6.66 -3.12
N GLY A 371 -21.09 -6.27 -1.94
CA GLY A 371 -21.89 -5.65 -0.90
C GLY A 371 -22.55 -6.69 0.03
N PRO A 372 -22.89 -6.29 1.28
CA PRO A 372 -23.26 -7.22 2.34
C PRO A 372 -24.61 -7.91 2.16
N LYS A 373 -25.54 -7.35 1.37
CA LYS A 373 -26.87 -7.93 1.12
C LYS A 373 -26.81 -9.05 0.09
N ASP A 374 -26.23 -8.76 -1.07
CA ASP A 374 -26.10 -9.69 -2.19
C ASP A 374 -25.12 -10.83 -1.86
N TRP A 375 -24.16 -10.58 -0.96
CA TRP A 375 -23.27 -11.59 -0.39
C TRP A 375 -24.01 -12.71 0.35
N ARG A 376 -24.93 -12.36 1.26
CA ARG A 376 -25.64 -13.36 2.07
C ARG A 376 -26.54 -14.26 1.23
N VAL A 377 -27.15 -13.69 0.19
CA VAL A 377 -27.93 -14.45 -0.79
C VAL A 377 -27.04 -15.46 -1.51
N LEU A 378 -25.85 -15.03 -1.95
CA LEU A 378 -24.89 -15.93 -2.59
C LEU A 378 -24.41 -17.05 -1.66
N GLU A 379 -24.14 -16.77 -0.39
CA GLU A 379 -23.77 -17.80 0.60
C GLU A 379 -24.87 -18.84 0.82
N ASP A 380 -26.13 -18.41 0.85
CA ASP A 380 -27.27 -19.29 1.05
C ASP A 380 -27.62 -20.10 -0.22
N GLU A 381 -27.33 -19.57 -1.41
CA GLU A 381 -27.56 -20.24 -2.70
C GLU A 381 -26.43 -21.20 -3.11
N THR A 382 -25.22 -21.06 -2.54
CA THR A 382 -24.06 -21.89 -2.93
C THR A 382 -23.89 -23.10 -1.99
N PRO A 383 -24.03 -24.35 -2.47
CA PRO A 383 -23.79 -25.54 -1.64
C PRO A 383 -22.35 -25.59 -1.13
N GLY A 384 -22.14 -25.76 0.18
CA GLY A 384 -20.81 -25.88 0.81
C GLY A 384 -20.13 -24.57 1.22
N SER A 385 -20.72 -23.38 0.97
CA SER A 385 -20.12 -22.10 1.39
C SER A 385 -20.00 -21.96 2.91
N LYS A 386 -21.02 -22.47 3.64
CA LYS A 386 -21.02 -22.56 5.12
C LYS A 386 -19.96 -23.50 5.67
N ASP A 387 -19.52 -24.47 4.87
CA ASP A 387 -18.47 -25.41 5.25
C ASP A 387 -17.07 -24.84 5.02
N LEU A 388 -16.88 -23.96 4.02
CA LEU A 388 -15.63 -23.19 3.82
C LEU A 388 -15.37 -22.16 4.93
N GLU A 389 -16.42 -21.54 5.49
CA GLU A 389 -16.28 -20.69 6.68
C GLU A 389 -15.94 -21.49 7.94
N LYS A 390 -16.54 -22.68 8.11
CA LYS A 390 -16.21 -23.60 9.20
C LYS A 390 -14.82 -24.24 9.04
N ALA A 391 -14.38 -24.47 7.80
CA ALA A 391 -13.06 -25.02 7.48
C ALA A 391 -11.91 -24.01 7.66
N GLY A 392 -12.22 -22.72 7.83
CA GLY A 392 -11.22 -21.66 8.02
C GLY A 392 -10.39 -21.78 9.31
N GLY A 393 -10.74 -22.67 10.24
CA GLY A 393 -9.97 -22.91 11.46
C GLY A 393 -9.63 -21.62 12.23
N ALA A 394 -8.38 -21.49 12.67
CA ALA A 394 -7.86 -20.30 13.38
C ALA A 394 -8.01 -18.99 12.57
N TYR A 395 -8.18 -19.08 11.25
CA TYR A 395 -8.20 -17.95 10.34
C TYR A 395 -9.60 -17.45 9.98
N ALA A 396 -10.66 -18.10 10.50
CA ALA A 396 -12.04 -17.78 10.12
C ALA A 396 -12.47 -16.33 10.44
N ARG A 397 -11.83 -15.69 11.43
CA ARG A 397 -12.15 -14.34 11.93
C ARG A 397 -11.16 -13.25 11.50
N VAL A 398 -10.19 -13.61 10.68
CA VAL A 398 -9.09 -12.72 10.32
C VAL A 398 -9.56 -11.62 9.38
N GLY A 399 -9.31 -10.36 9.75
CA GLY A 399 -9.64 -9.22 8.93
C GLY A 399 -8.75 -9.05 7.69
N PRO A 400 -9.10 -8.11 6.80
CA PRO A 400 -8.33 -7.84 5.58
C PRO A 400 -6.94 -7.27 5.87
N CYS A 401 -6.73 -6.66 7.04
CA CYS A 401 -5.43 -6.14 7.49
C CYS A 401 -4.95 -6.91 8.72
N PHE A 402 -4.77 -8.22 8.55
CA PHE A 402 -4.50 -9.19 9.61
C PHE A 402 -3.17 -9.02 10.36
N LEU A 403 -2.18 -8.34 9.78
CA LEU A 403 -0.94 -7.98 10.48
C LEU A 403 -1.13 -6.76 11.38
N LEU A 404 -2.32 -6.16 11.40
CA LEU A 404 -2.65 -5.00 12.23
C LEU A 404 -3.64 -5.33 13.37
N GLU A 405 -4.06 -6.59 13.47
CA GLU A 405 -4.96 -7.14 14.49
C GLU A 405 -4.14 -7.88 15.54
#